data_AF-A0A7X2D8R4-F1
#
_entry.id   AF-A0A7X2D8R4-F1
#
_cell.length_a   1.000
_cell.length_b   1.000
_cell.length_c   1.000
_cell.angle_alpha   90.00
_cell.angle_beta   90.00
_cell.angle_gamma   90.00
#
_symmetry.space_group_name_H-M   'P 1'
#
loop_
_entity.id
_entity.type
_entity.pdbx_description
1 polymer ?
#
loop_
_entity_poly.entity_id
_entity_poly.type
_entity_poly.pdbx_seq_one_letter_code
_entity_poly.pdbx_strand_id
1 'polypeptide(L)'
;MLQAKSTVLVFDAPSYALNPVLIGEELFFLGLNPEGYDIYSVPARLSLADMPIRPPLSQGLTFWDKKLPTYSGGFKTRSRLRPYLSLLRPWARIPYVWPSFNDAWNLTNLDMGIFLLGADVLGENFYQADVSYDAVTNTNTVDFAWSNQRFAPLSLNLDYSHNPMWDTAGKFLGYGYRIYPSFNYPIYYRPGRGLNVIRWGEGFLVTGDSLQNRFLVSNISLSFSWPFWGLGLAASYQWESPIFSPDERSWLLTRAAAVFDLAGGLLLADVSTFADLSAQLPASYTHPAPIRGYAEIETADPVFATATLEYRHRLLKMRFGLWNPNVFFEDLYVNVFTDAAFDTQELLGASAGLELSPEIHLFWGFLRLAPIFGVSVNIDRKIKPHFGVWTALPISLMNPRKDAVEFAADPWPDSWKDMELVETR
;
A
#
# COMPACT_ATOMS: atom_id res chain seq x y z
N MET A 1 0.65 -36.41 -18.38
CA MET A 1 0.49 -35.64 -17.13
C MET A 1 1.86 -35.41 -16.53
N LEU A 2 2.47 -34.24 -16.77
CA LEU A 2 3.70 -33.83 -16.12
C LEU A 2 3.30 -33.07 -14.85
N GLN A 3 3.48 -33.70 -13.69
CA GLN A 3 3.37 -33.00 -12.40
C GLN A 3 4.51 -31.97 -12.31
N ALA A 4 4.16 -30.70 -12.40
CA ALA A 4 5.09 -29.62 -12.07
C ALA A 4 5.36 -29.66 -10.55
N LYS A 5 6.50 -30.23 -10.16
CA LYS A 5 7.04 -30.09 -8.80
C LYS A 5 7.44 -28.62 -8.63
N SER A 6 6.62 -27.85 -7.93
CA SER A 6 6.99 -26.49 -7.50
C SER A 6 7.77 -26.58 -6.19
N THR A 7 8.89 -25.86 -6.13
CA THR A 7 9.75 -25.80 -4.94
C THR A 7 9.22 -24.68 -4.05
N VAL A 8 8.76 -25.00 -2.83
CA VAL A 8 8.30 -24.02 -1.85
C VAL A 8 9.10 -24.19 -0.56
N LEU A 9 9.61 -23.08 -0.05
CA LEU A 9 10.42 -23.02 1.17
C LEU A 9 9.47 -22.92 2.37
N VAL A 10 9.61 -23.85 3.33
CA VAL A 10 8.90 -23.82 4.62
C VAL A 10 9.94 -23.51 5.70
N PHE A 11 9.66 -22.53 6.56
CA PHE A 11 10.56 -22.11 7.64
C PHE A 11 9.93 -22.42 9.00
N ASP A 12 10.65 -23.18 9.84
CA ASP A 12 10.33 -23.33 11.26
C ASP A 12 11.03 -22.21 12.04
N ALA A 13 10.43 -21.02 12.06
CA ALA A 13 10.90 -19.87 12.84
C ALA A 13 10.13 -19.78 14.18
N PRO A 14 10.75 -19.26 15.27
CA PRO A 14 10.03 -18.95 16.49
C PRO A 14 8.88 -17.96 16.23
N SER A 15 7.92 -17.92 17.16
CA SER A 15 6.61 -17.28 17.03
C SER A 15 6.64 -15.78 16.69
N TYR A 16 7.79 -15.12 16.80
CA TYR A 16 8.03 -13.74 16.38
C TYR A 16 9.42 -13.62 15.75
N ALA A 17 9.46 -13.56 14.42
CA ALA A 17 10.66 -13.31 13.62
C ALA A 17 10.41 -12.08 12.73
N LEU A 18 11.23 -11.05 12.89
CA LEU A 18 11.22 -9.85 12.03
C LEU A 18 12.33 -9.97 10.98
N ASN A 19 12.01 -9.58 9.75
CA ASN A 19 12.96 -9.47 8.62
C ASN A 19 13.84 -10.73 8.39
N PRO A 20 13.24 -11.92 8.15
CA PRO A 20 14.02 -13.12 7.91
C PRO A 20 14.82 -13.02 6.59
N VAL A 21 16.12 -13.29 6.67
CA VAL A 21 17.05 -13.34 5.52
C VAL A 21 17.72 -14.70 5.49
N LEU A 22 17.63 -15.40 4.36
CA LEU A 22 18.32 -16.68 4.15
C LEU A 22 19.72 -16.40 3.59
N ILE A 23 20.77 -16.86 4.29
CA ILE A 23 22.16 -16.81 3.81
C ILE A 23 22.73 -18.23 3.92
N GLY A 24 22.97 -18.87 2.76
CA GLY A 24 23.37 -20.27 2.72
C GLY A 24 22.27 -21.19 3.24
N GLU A 25 22.59 -22.02 4.24
CA GLU A 25 21.66 -22.94 4.91
C GLU A 25 21.17 -22.39 6.26
N GLU A 26 21.33 -21.09 6.52
CA GLU A 26 20.93 -20.46 7.77
C GLU A 26 19.91 -19.34 7.52
N LEU A 27 18.82 -19.37 8.29
CA LEU A 27 17.84 -18.31 8.35
C LEU A 27 18.23 -17.35 9.47
N PHE A 28 18.59 -16.13 9.10
CA PHE A 28 18.84 -15.04 10.02
C PHE A 28 17.55 -14.26 10.22
N PHE A 29 17.20 -13.91 11.45
CA PHE A 29 16.02 -13.10 11.76
C PHE A 29 16.24 -12.29 13.02
N LEU A 30 15.51 -11.19 13.16
CA LEU A 30 15.43 -10.42 14.39
C LEU A 30 14.37 -11.04 15.30
N GLY A 31 14.73 -11.34 16.54
CA GLY A 31 13.83 -11.90 17.55
C GLY A 31 13.83 -11.05 18.82
N LEU A 32 12.69 -11.02 19.53
CA LEU A 32 12.56 -10.32 20.80
C LEU A 32 12.89 -11.27 21.97
N ASN A 33 13.76 -10.85 22.88
CA ASN A 33 14.07 -11.53 24.14
C ASN A 33 13.95 -10.56 25.35
N PRO A 34 14.08 -11.05 26.60
CA PRO A 34 13.98 -10.20 27.79
C PRO A 34 15.01 -9.05 27.88
N GLU A 35 16.11 -9.11 27.12
CA GLU A 35 17.15 -8.09 27.06
C GLU A 35 17.00 -7.12 25.86
N GLY A 36 16.10 -7.41 24.91
CA GLY A 36 15.82 -6.59 23.73
C GLY A 36 15.71 -7.41 22.43
N TYR A 37 15.90 -6.75 21.29
CA TYR A 37 16.00 -7.43 20.00
C TYR A 37 17.42 -7.93 19.76
N ASP A 38 17.54 -9.15 19.25
CA ASP A 38 18.81 -9.71 18.80
C ASP A 38 18.66 -10.44 17.46
N ILE A 39 19.79 -10.68 16.80
CA ILE A 39 19.85 -11.47 15.58
C ILE A 39 20.01 -12.94 15.96
N TYR A 40 19.08 -13.75 15.51
CA TYR A 40 19.10 -15.19 15.67
C TYR A 40 19.40 -15.82 14.32
N SER A 41 20.25 -16.83 14.32
CA SER A 41 20.36 -17.76 13.21
C SER A 41 19.77 -19.11 13.61
N VAL A 42 18.94 -19.65 12.74
CA VAL A 42 18.51 -21.05 12.83
C VAL A 42 18.91 -21.78 11.55
N PRO A 43 19.44 -23.01 11.65
CA PRO A 43 19.68 -23.83 10.47
C PRO A 43 18.36 -23.99 9.71
N ALA A 44 18.31 -23.46 8.50
CA ALA A 44 17.19 -23.59 7.60
C ALA A 44 17.20 -25.01 7.04
N ARG A 45 16.41 -25.91 7.65
CA ARG A 45 16.18 -27.23 7.08
C ARG A 45 15.23 -27.11 5.90
N LEU A 46 15.81 -26.96 4.72
CA LEU A 46 15.07 -26.98 3.46
C LEU A 46 14.55 -28.39 3.20
N SER A 47 13.30 -28.65 3.56
CA SER A 47 12.61 -29.88 3.15
C SER A 47 11.83 -29.63 1.86
N LEU A 48 11.94 -30.56 0.90
CA LEU A 48 10.95 -30.72 -0.16
C LEU A 48 9.62 -31.07 0.50
N ALA A 49 8.76 -30.08 0.70
CA ALA A 49 7.44 -30.31 1.26
C ALA A 49 6.48 -30.75 0.14
N ASP A 50 6.13 -32.03 0.10
CA ASP A 50 4.87 -32.44 -0.51
C ASP A 50 3.75 -31.84 0.33
N MET A 51 3.06 -30.82 -0.20
CA MET A 51 1.97 -30.16 0.52
C MET A 51 0.89 -31.20 0.84
N PRO A 52 0.65 -31.55 2.12
CA PRO A 52 -0.39 -32.50 2.45
C PRO A 52 -1.75 -31.93 2.03
N ILE A 53 -2.57 -32.78 1.40
CA ILE A 53 -3.93 -32.44 0.94
C ILE A 53 -4.84 -32.03 2.11
N ARG A 54 -4.43 -32.34 3.35
CA ARG A 54 -5.13 -31.96 4.58
C ARG A 54 -4.23 -31.09 5.46
N PRO A 55 -4.79 -30.06 6.12
CA PRO A 55 -4.04 -29.30 7.12
C PRO A 55 -3.49 -30.28 8.17
N PRO A 56 -2.25 -30.10 8.65
CA PRO A 56 -1.79 -30.85 9.80
C PRO A 56 -2.78 -30.59 10.93
N LEU A 57 -3.31 -31.68 11.52
CA LEU A 57 -3.97 -31.63 12.82
C LEU A 57 -3.08 -30.81 13.72
N SER A 58 -3.62 -29.76 14.34
CA SER A 58 -2.93 -28.86 15.25
C SER A 58 -2.24 -29.69 16.33
N GLN A 59 -0.99 -30.08 16.09
CA GLN A 59 -0.08 -30.37 17.18
C GLN A 59 0.08 -29.02 17.87
N GLY A 60 -0.40 -28.94 19.11
CA GLY A 60 -0.47 -27.72 19.89
C GLY A 60 0.84 -26.95 19.85
N LEU A 61 0.77 -25.65 20.14
CA LEU A 61 1.91 -24.73 20.32
C LEU A 61 3.20 -25.51 20.64
N THR A 62 4.00 -25.75 19.61
CA THR A 62 5.33 -26.33 19.79
C THR A 62 6.17 -25.19 20.29
N PHE A 63 6.18 -25.01 21.61
CA PHE A 63 7.24 -24.25 22.25
C PHE A 63 8.56 -24.82 21.75
N TRP A 64 9.44 -23.94 21.29
CA TRP A 64 10.71 -24.33 20.72
C TRP A 64 11.56 -24.95 21.84
N ASP A 65 11.49 -26.28 21.99
CA ASP A 65 12.17 -27.08 23.01
C ASP A 65 13.60 -27.48 22.60
N LYS A 66 14.12 -26.85 21.54
CA LYS A 66 15.49 -27.10 21.07
C LYS A 66 16.45 -26.07 21.66
N LYS A 67 17.70 -26.50 21.85
CA LYS A 67 18.81 -25.70 22.37
C LYS A 67 18.78 -24.28 21.83
N LEU A 68 18.77 -23.30 22.73
CA LEU A 68 18.93 -21.86 22.47
C LEU A 68 19.75 -21.62 21.19
N PRO A 69 19.22 -20.85 20.23
CA PRO A 69 19.94 -20.53 19.00
C PRO A 69 21.35 -20.02 19.34
N THR A 70 22.34 -20.46 18.56
CA THR A 70 23.73 -20.09 18.80
C THR A 70 23.92 -18.60 18.55
N TYR A 71 24.29 -17.86 19.58
CA TYR A 71 24.59 -16.44 19.53
C TYR A 71 25.79 -16.17 18.59
N SER A 72 25.57 -15.57 17.43
CA SER A 72 26.66 -15.03 16.61
C SER A 72 26.85 -13.54 16.92
N GLY A 73 27.67 -13.24 17.93
CA GLY A 73 28.28 -11.92 18.11
C GLY A 73 27.32 -10.76 18.39
N GLY A 74 27.12 -10.43 19.66
CA GLY A 74 26.28 -9.31 20.08
C GLY A 74 26.77 -7.96 19.55
N PHE A 75 25.91 -7.25 18.83
CA PHE A 75 26.00 -5.80 18.67
C PHE A 75 25.62 -5.14 20.01
N LYS A 76 26.53 -5.16 20.98
CA LYS A 76 26.39 -4.35 22.20
C LYS A 76 26.59 -2.88 21.86
N THR A 77 25.54 -2.23 21.37
CA THR A 77 25.53 -0.77 21.27
C THR A 77 25.55 -0.20 22.68
N ARG A 78 26.70 0.36 23.10
CA ARG A 78 26.95 0.93 24.44
C ARG A 78 26.11 2.17 24.78
N SER A 79 25.07 2.48 24.02
CA SER A 79 24.24 3.65 24.21
C SER A 79 22.80 3.34 23.87
N ARG A 80 21.90 3.50 24.85
CA ARG A 80 20.45 3.40 24.70
C ARG A 80 19.84 4.44 23.76
N LEU A 81 20.62 5.41 23.26
CA LEU A 81 20.14 6.55 22.46
C LEU A 81 20.84 6.69 21.09
N ARG A 82 22.11 6.26 20.95
CA ARG A 82 22.86 6.43 19.69
C ARG A 82 22.26 5.74 18.47
N PRO A 83 21.67 4.53 18.56
CA PRO A 83 20.99 3.90 17.42
C PRO A 83 19.82 4.72 16.89
N TYR A 84 19.23 5.60 17.72
CA TYR A 84 18.10 6.47 17.33
C TYR A 84 18.55 7.82 16.81
N LEU A 85 19.78 8.26 17.10
CA LEU A 85 20.35 9.46 16.48
C LEU A 85 20.54 9.28 14.96
N SER A 86 20.60 8.04 14.45
CA SER A 86 20.61 7.78 13.01
C SER A 86 19.29 8.15 12.33
N LEU A 87 18.17 8.24 13.06
CA LEU A 87 16.90 8.73 12.54
C LEU A 87 16.91 10.24 12.29
N LEU A 88 17.75 10.99 13.00
CA LEU A 88 17.85 12.45 12.80
C LEU A 88 18.59 12.82 11.51
N ARG A 89 19.25 11.85 10.86
CA ARG A 89 19.97 12.05 9.62
C ARG A 89 19.38 11.15 8.54
N PRO A 90 18.74 11.73 7.49
CA PRO A 90 18.26 10.94 6.37
C PRO A 90 19.40 10.12 5.75
N TRP A 91 19.14 8.84 5.52
CA TRP A 91 20.05 7.92 4.84
C TRP A 91 20.09 8.23 3.35
N ALA A 92 18.94 8.58 2.77
CA ALA A 92 18.83 9.03 1.39
C ALA A 92 18.19 10.43 1.33
N ARG A 93 18.69 11.22 0.36
CA ARG A 93 18.30 12.58 0.05
C ARG A 93 18.28 12.68 -1.46
N ILE A 94 17.11 12.53 -2.05
CA ILE A 94 16.97 12.38 -3.49
C ILE A 94 16.29 13.65 -4.00
N PRO A 95 17.06 14.61 -4.55
CA PRO A 95 16.46 15.76 -5.20
C PRO A 95 15.77 15.27 -6.48
N TYR A 96 14.64 15.89 -6.83
CA TYR A 96 13.94 15.60 -8.06
C TYR A 96 13.36 16.86 -8.69
N VAL A 97 13.10 16.75 -9.99
CA VAL A 97 12.36 17.72 -10.79
C VAL A 97 11.39 16.90 -11.65
N TRP A 98 10.11 17.20 -11.54
CA TRP A 98 9.03 16.44 -12.14
C TRP A 98 8.07 17.36 -12.90
N PRO A 99 8.20 17.47 -14.22
CA PRO A 99 7.27 18.22 -15.03
C PRO A 99 6.02 17.38 -15.35
N SER A 100 4.85 17.98 -15.17
CA SER A 100 3.56 17.41 -15.58
C SER A 100 2.98 18.23 -16.73
N PHE A 101 2.32 17.56 -17.68
CA PHE A 101 1.76 18.18 -18.88
C PHE A 101 0.30 17.77 -19.05
N ASN A 102 -0.53 18.65 -19.61
CA ASN A 102 -1.87 18.29 -20.04
C ASN A 102 -1.87 17.62 -21.43
N ASP A 103 -3.05 17.22 -21.89
CA ASP A 103 -3.26 16.60 -23.21
C ASP A 103 -2.77 17.46 -24.39
N ALA A 104 -2.67 18.77 -24.22
CA ALA A 104 -2.15 19.71 -25.21
C ALA A 104 -0.64 19.94 -25.12
N TRP A 105 0.08 19.16 -24.29
CA TRP A 105 1.52 19.31 -24.02
C TRP A 105 1.91 20.65 -23.38
N ASN A 106 0.96 21.36 -22.77
CA ASN A 106 1.28 22.52 -21.95
C ASN A 106 1.71 22.05 -20.58
N LEU A 107 2.82 22.61 -20.08
CA LEU A 107 3.30 22.37 -18.73
C LEU A 107 2.24 22.82 -17.73
N THR A 108 1.70 21.89 -16.95
CA THR A 108 0.70 22.17 -15.91
C THR A 108 1.35 22.36 -14.55
N ASN A 109 2.30 21.48 -14.21
CA ASN A 109 3.04 21.53 -12.94
C ASN A 109 4.53 21.35 -13.21
N LEU A 110 5.37 21.97 -12.39
CA LEU A 110 6.80 21.71 -12.35
C LEU A 110 7.22 21.52 -10.89
N ASP A 111 7.05 20.30 -10.40
CA ASP A 111 7.36 19.95 -9.03
C ASP A 111 8.86 19.79 -8.88
N MET A 112 9.45 20.57 -7.98
CA MET A 112 10.87 20.51 -7.65
C MET A 112 10.98 20.27 -6.15
N GLY A 113 11.65 19.20 -5.76
CA GLY A 113 11.63 18.78 -4.36
C GLY A 113 12.78 17.90 -3.95
N ILE A 114 12.66 17.38 -2.73
CA ILE A 114 13.60 16.44 -2.15
C ILE A 114 12.86 15.37 -1.36
N PHE A 115 13.09 14.12 -1.75
CA PHE A 115 12.71 12.98 -0.93
C PHE A 115 13.76 12.73 0.14
N LEU A 116 13.33 12.63 1.39
CA LEU A 116 14.13 12.29 2.55
C LEU A 116 13.69 10.93 3.07
N LEU A 117 14.64 10.03 3.28
CA LEU A 117 14.36 8.70 3.82
C LEU A 117 15.31 8.42 4.97
N GLY A 118 14.81 7.87 6.06
CA GLY A 118 15.64 7.42 7.16
C GLY A 118 15.02 6.25 7.89
N ALA A 119 15.89 5.43 8.47
CA ALA A 119 15.48 4.38 9.39
C ALA A 119 16.42 4.33 10.59
N ASP A 120 16.07 3.54 11.59
CA ASP A 120 17.03 3.11 12.60
C ASP A 120 17.82 1.90 12.12
N VAL A 121 18.90 1.58 12.82
CA VAL A 121 19.81 0.48 12.46
C VAL A 121 19.08 -0.88 12.40
N LEU A 122 17.99 -1.02 13.14
CA LEU A 122 17.19 -2.26 13.22
C LEU A 122 16.07 -2.32 12.17
N GLY A 123 15.78 -1.21 11.48
CA GLY A 123 14.64 -1.11 10.56
C GLY A 123 13.28 -1.14 11.26
N GLU A 124 13.24 -0.95 12.58
CA GLU A 124 12.02 -0.91 13.40
C GLU A 124 11.37 0.48 13.38
N ASN A 125 12.14 1.51 13.05
CA ASN A 125 11.65 2.87 12.87
C ASN A 125 12.02 3.31 11.48
N PHE A 126 11.04 3.74 10.70
CA PHE A 126 11.24 4.25 9.35
C PHE A 126 10.47 5.55 9.19
N TYR A 127 11.03 6.50 8.45
CA TYR A 127 10.28 7.64 7.96
C TYR A 127 10.64 7.96 6.52
N GLN A 128 9.66 8.51 5.82
CA GLN A 128 9.81 9.18 4.55
C GLN A 128 9.23 10.58 4.65
N ALA A 129 9.88 11.54 4.00
CA ALA A 129 9.35 12.88 3.84
C ALA A 129 9.55 13.33 2.39
N ASP A 130 8.54 13.97 1.84
CA ASP A 130 8.66 14.78 0.63
C ASP A 130 8.49 16.25 0.99
N VAL A 131 9.34 17.10 0.41
CA VAL A 131 9.20 18.54 0.46
C VAL A 131 9.42 19.05 -0.95
N SER A 132 8.36 19.61 -1.52
CA SER A 132 8.36 20.02 -2.91
C SER A 132 7.68 21.36 -3.12
N TYR A 133 8.07 22.01 -4.22
CA TYR A 133 7.56 23.28 -4.67
C TYR A 133 7.22 23.19 -6.14
N ASP A 134 5.98 23.51 -6.48
CA ASP A 134 5.53 23.62 -7.86
C ASP A 134 5.80 25.03 -8.37
N ALA A 135 6.73 25.14 -9.32
CA ALA A 135 7.11 26.43 -9.89
C ALA A 135 6.05 27.04 -10.81
N VAL A 136 5.08 26.26 -11.31
CA VAL A 136 3.99 26.76 -12.16
C VAL A 136 2.87 27.32 -11.30
N THR A 137 2.43 26.56 -10.30
CA THR A 137 1.33 26.99 -9.42
C THR A 137 1.79 27.87 -8.25
N ASN A 138 3.11 27.97 -8.00
CA ASN A 138 3.71 28.70 -6.88
C ASN A 138 3.19 28.18 -5.52
N THR A 139 3.07 26.86 -5.41
CA THR A 139 2.60 26.18 -4.20
C THR A 139 3.66 25.22 -3.66
N ASN A 140 3.56 24.89 -2.37
CA ASN A 140 4.45 23.95 -1.72
C ASN A 140 3.65 22.76 -1.22
N THR A 141 4.29 21.60 -1.20
CA THR A 141 3.71 20.34 -0.75
C THR A 141 4.67 19.73 0.26
N VAL A 142 4.12 19.23 1.37
CA VAL A 142 4.90 18.50 2.37
C VAL A 142 4.15 17.25 2.77
N ASP A 143 4.75 16.10 2.46
CA ASP A 143 4.28 14.80 2.90
C ASP A 143 5.27 14.19 3.87
N PHE A 144 4.78 13.56 4.93
CA PHE A 144 5.59 12.86 5.90
C PHE A 144 4.87 11.59 6.35
N ALA A 145 5.54 10.46 6.26
CA ALA A 145 5.05 9.21 6.83
C ALA A 145 6.11 8.63 7.75
N TRP A 146 5.68 8.18 8.93
CA TRP A 146 6.51 7.50 9.91
C TRP A 146 5.85 6.18 10.30
N SER A 147 6.65 5.13 10.40
CA SER A 147 6.23 3.81 10.84
C SER A 147 7.16 3.29 11.92
N ASN A 148 6.58 2.70 12.97
CA ASN A 148 7.26 2.08 14.08
C ASN A 148 6.74 0.66 14.31
N GLN A 149 7.66 -0.29 14.25
CA GLN A 149 7.45 -1.72 14.48
C GLN A 149 8.17 -2.21 15.74
N ARG A 150 8.63 -1.29 16.60
CA ARG A 150 9.33 -1.63 17.86
C ARG A 150 8.45 -2.43 18.81
N PHE A 151 7.13 -2.26 18.70
CA PHE A 151 6.15 -2.96 19.51
C PHE A 151 5.52 -4.13 18.77
N ALA A 152 6.22 -4.66 17.76
CA ALA A 152 5.74 -5.80 16.97
C ALA A 152 5.17 -6.90 17.88
N PRO A 153 3.96 -7.41 17.58
CA PRO A 153 3.28 -7.27 16.30
C PRO A 153 2.40 -6.01 16.14
N LEU A 154 2.38 -5.10 17.13
CA LEU A 154 1.75 -3.79 17.00
C LEU A 154 2.62 -2.86 16.13
N SER A 155 2.04 -2.35 15.04
CA SER A 155 2.61 -1.29 14.21
C SER A 155 1.97 0.03 14.56
N LEU A 156 2.77 1.07 14.78
CA LEU A 156 2.32 2.44 14.95
C LEU A 156 2.72 3.23 13.72
N ASN A 157 1.81 4.04 13.18
CA ASN A 157 2.05 4.86 12.01
C ASN A 157 1.59 6.30 12.26
N LEU A 158 2.22 7.23 11.56
CA LEU A 158 1.81 8.63 11.48
C LEU A 158 1.97 9.10 10.05
N ASP A 159 0.87 9.47 9.42
CA ASP A 159 0.88 10.17 8.14
C ASP A 159 0.53 11.64 8.35
N TYR A 160 1.27 12.51 7.68
CA TYR A 160 1.04 13.94 7.60
C TYR A 160 1.12 14.38 6.14
N SER A 161 0.19 15.22 5.73
CA SER A 161 0.18 15.81 4.40
C SER A 161 -0.25 17.26 4.48
N HIS A 162 0.41 18.09 3.68
CA HIS A 162 0.13 19.50 3.49
C HIS A 162 0.16 19.78 2.00
N ASN A 163 -1.02 19.90 1.40
CA ASN A 163 -1.16 19.97 -0.04
C ASN A 163 -1.98 21.19 -0.45
N PRO A 164 -1.67 21.82 -1.59
CA PRO A 164 -2.48 22.89 -2.14
C PRO A 164 -3.87 22.37 -2.54
N MET A 165 -4.92 23.10 -2.17
CA MET A 165 -6.30 22.81 -2.55
C MET A 165 -6.75 23.73 -3.67
N TRP A 166 -7.51 23.18 -4.61
CA TRP A 166 -8.03 23.89 -5.78
C TRP A 166 -9.51 23.61 -5.91
N ASP A 167 -10.29 24.59 -6.38
CA ASP A 167 -11.68 24.32 -6.76
C ASP A 167 -11.76 23.67 -8.15
N THR A 168 -12.95 23.21 -8.52
CA THR A 168 -13.24 22.65 -9.86
C THR A 168 -13.00 23.63 -11.01
N ALA A 169 -12.87 24.94 -10.74
CA ALA A 169 -12.49 25.95 -11.72
C ALA A 169 -10.96 26.20 -11.78
N GLY A 170 -10.16 25.44 -11.02
CA GLY A 170 -8.71 25.58 -10.94
C GLY A 170 -8.27 26.81 -10.14
N LYS A 171 -9.12 27.35 -9.27
CA LYS A 171 -8.78 28.45 -8.37
C LYS A 171 -8.19 27.90 -7.08
N PHE A 172 -7.04 28.43 -6.67
CA PHE A 172 -6.43 28.10 -5.40
C PHE A 172 -7.36 28.45 -4.23
N LEU A 173 -7.69 27.47 -3.41
CA LEU A 173 -8.55 27.59 -2.24
C LEU A 173 -7.77 27.79 -0.94
N GLY A 174 -6.51 27.34 -0.91
CA GLY A 174 -5.70 27.34 0.30
C GLY A 174 -4.92 26.05 0.43
N TYR A 175 -4.67 25.65 1.67
CA TYR A 175 -3.92 24.44 1.98
C TYR A 175 -4.77 23.50 2.81
N GLY A 176 -4.84 22.25 2.35
CA GLY A 176 -5.39 21.15 3.10
C GLY A 176 -4.32 20.58 4.01
N TYR A 177 -4.73 20.27 5.24
CA TYR A 177 -3.90 19.51 6.18
C TYR A 177 -4.53 18.15 6.40
N ARG A 178 -3.68 17.13 6.50
CA ARG A 178 -4.07 15.77 6.91
C ARG A 178 -3.10 15.29 7.97
N ILE A 179 -3.62 14.82 9.10
CA ILE A 179 -2.85 14.16 10.15
C ILE A 179 -3.54 12.84 10.47
N TYR A 180 -2.82 11.73 10.43
CA TYR A 180 -3.37 10.41 10.67
C TYR A 180 -2.42 9.52 11.49
N PRO A 181 -2.36 9.71 12.82
CA PRO A 181 -1.83 8.69 13.71
C PRO A 181 -2.74 7.45 13.66
N SER A 182 -2.14 6.28 13.45
CA SER A 182 -2.85 5.01 13.44
C SER A 182 -2.01 3.89 14.04
N PHE A 183 -2.67 2.80 14.40
CA PHE A 183 -2.02 1.55 14.75
C PHE A 183 -2.69 0.38 14.04
N ASN A 184 -1.92 -0.69 13.85
CA ASN A 184 -2.40 -1.95 13.30
C ASN A 184 -1.87 -3.11 14.13
N TYR A 185 -2.73 -4.09 14.40
CA TYR A 185 -2.40 -5.27 15.18
C TYR A 185 -2.98 -6.53 14.50
N PRO A 186 -2.14 -7.52 14.17
CA PRO A 186 -2.64 -8.81 13.66
C PRO A 186 -3.19 -9.62 14.83
N ILE A 187 -4.51 -9.63 14.99
CA ILE A 187 -5.23 -10.44 15.98
C ILE A 187 -4.93 -11.92 15.76
N TYR A 188 -4.82 -12.33 14.50
CA TYR A 188 -4.47 -13.69 14.10
C TYR A 188 -3.52 -13.64 12.92
N TYR A 189 -2.45 -14.43 13.00
CA TYR A 189 -1.50 -14.61 11.91
C TYR A 189 -1.11 -16.08 11.82
N ARG A 190 -1.24 -16.66 10.63
CA ARG A 190 -0.81 -18.02 10.32
C ARG A 190 -0.22 -18.07 8.91
N PRO A 191 1.07 -18.36 8.76
CA PRO A 191 1.63 -18.63 7.44
C PRO A 191 1.04 -19.95 6.91
N GLY A 192 0.49 -19.94 5.69
CA GLY A 192 -0.02 -21.15 5.04
C GLY A 192 -1.33 -20.97 4.28
N ARG A 193 -2.01 -22.09 4.02
CA ARG A 193 -3.26 -22.12 3.25
C ARG A 193 -4.49 -21.78 4.11
N GLY A 194 -5.49 -21.18 3.49
CA GLY A 194 -6.74 -20.78 4.14
C GLY A 194 -6.60 -19.41 4.81
N LEU A 195 -7.34 -19.19 5.89
CA LEU A 195 -7.26 -17.96 6.68
C LEU A 195 -5.84 -17.79 7.24
N ASN A 196 -5.13 -16.79 6.73
CA ASN A 196 -3.76 -16.47 7.12
C ASN A 196 -3.66 -15.22 7.99
N VAL A 197 -4.53 -14.22 7.83
CA VAL A 197 -4.48 -13.00 8.67
C VAL A 197 -5.87 -12.53 9.07
N ILE A 198 -6.03 -12.16 10.34
CA ILE A 198 -7.05 -11.23 10.82
C ILE A 198 -6.30 -10.02 11.39
N ARG A 199 -6.54 -8.84 10.84
CA ARG A 199 -5.91 -7.59 11.27
C ARG A 199 -6.99 -6.63 11.75
N TRP A 200 -6.67 -5.93 12.82
CA TRP A 200 -7.45 -4.82 13.32
C TRP A 200 -6.57 -3.59 13.37
N GLY A 201 -7.12 -2.45 13.02
CA GLY A 201 -6.45 -1.18 13.13
C GLY A 201 -7.39 -0.08 13.56
N GLU A 202 -6.82 0.92 14.20
CA GLU A 202 -7.52 2.14 14.57
C GLU A 202 -6.65 3.34 14.21
N GLY A 203 -7.29 4.45 13.87
CA GLY A 203 -6.61 5.69 13.61
C GLY A 203 -7.47 6.89 13.95
N PHE A 204 -6.82 8.04 14.04
CA PHE A 204 -7.48 9.30 14.25
C PHE A 204 -7.12 10.23 13.09
N LEU A 205 -8.08 10.46 12.21
CA LEU A 205 -7.90 11.26 11.00
C LEU A 205 -8.36 12.68 11.27
N VAL A 206 -7.47 13.65 11.05
CA VAL A 206 -7.75 15.07 11.17
C VAL A 206 -7.51 15.72 9.82
N THR A 207 -8.52 16.39 9.26
CA THR A 207 -8.45 17.02 7.94
C THR A 207 -9.00 18.44 7.89
N GLY A 208 -8.79 19.10 6.75
CA GLY A 208 -9.29 20.44 6.43
C GLY A 208 -8.35 21.58 6.80
N ASP A 209 -8.62 22.76 6.25
CA ASP A 209 -7.77 23.96 6.32
C ASP A 209 -7.47 24.45 7.75
N SER A 210 -8.31 24.05 8.71
CA SER A 210 -8.19 24.39 10.13
C SER A 210 -8.22 23.18 11.07
N LEU A 211 -7.93 21.97 10.57
CA LEU A 211 -7.94 20.73 11.36
C LEU A 211 -9.28 20.50 12.08
N GLN A 212 -10.36 20.86 11.39
CA GLN A 212 -11.71 20.93 11.93
C GLN A 212 -12.42 19.58 11.83
N ASN A 213 -12.19 18.84 10.75
CA ASN A 213 -12.80 17.54 10.52
C ASN A 213 -11.99 16.49 11.29
N ARG A 214 -12.64 15.71 12.15
CA ARG A 214 -11.96 14.76 13.05
C ARG A 214 -12.70 13.44 13.11
N PHE A 215 -12.10 12.42 12.53
CA PHE A 215 -12.67 11.09 12.42
C PHE A 215 -11.91 10.09 13.28
N LEU A 216 -12.64 9.23 13.97
CA LEU A 216 -12.12 7.94 14.40
C LEU A 216 -12.26 6.96 13.23
N VAL A 217 -11.17 6.28 12.88
CA VAL A 217 -11.11 5.32 11.78
C VAL A 217 -10.85 3.93 12.35
N SER A 218 -11.81 3.04 12.27
CA SER A 218 -11.70 1.65 12.72
C SER A 218 -11.69 0.73 11.51
N ASN A 219 -10.67 -0.13 11.40
CA ASN A 219 -10.55 -1.06 10.30
C ASN A 219 -10.39 -2.51 10.77
N ILE A 220 -10.96 -3.43 10.02
CA ILE A 220 -10.75 -4.86 10.18
C ILE A 220 -10.54 -5.48 8.81
N SER A 221 -9.57 -6.38 8.71
CA SER A 221 -9.34 -7.12 7.48
C SER A 221 -9.06 -8.59 7.71
N LEU A 222 -9.50 -9.38 6.75
CA LEU A 222 -9.39 -10.82 6.67
C LEU A 222 -8.64 -11.17 5.40
N SER A 223 -7.85 -12.23 5.49
CA SER A 223 -6.94 -12.61 4.44
C SER A 223 -6.92 -14.12 4.35
N PHE A 224 -7.08 -14.62 3.13
CA PHE A 224 -7.02 -16.03 2.81
C PHE A 224 -6.03 -16.26 1.68
N SER A 225 -5.14 -17.24 1.86
CA SER A 225 -4.10 -17.57 0.90
C SER A 225 -4.19 -19.03 0.45
N TRP A 226 -3.98 -19.28 -0.84
CA TRP A 226 -3.76 -20.60 -1.42
C TRP A 226 -2.61 -20.51 -2.45
N PRO A 227 -2.06 -21.64 -2.94
CA PRO A 227 -0.86 -21.60 -3.78
C PRO A 227 -0.99 -20.80 -5.09
N PHE A 228 -2.20 -20.64 -5.61
CA PHE A 228 -2.47 -20.01 -6.90
C PHE A 228 -3.56 -18.94 -6.81
N TRP A 229 -4.11 -18.69 -5.62
CA TRP A 229 -5.11 -17.65 -5.45
C TRP A 229 -5.15 -17.15 -4.02
N GLY A 230 -5.59 -15.91 -3.86
CA GLY A 230 -5.80 -15.25 -2.58
C GLY A 230 -7.14 -14.53 -2.57
N LEU A 231 -7.66 -14.30 -1.37
CA LEU A 231 -8.86 -13.50 -1.14
C LEU A 231 -8.60 -12.61 0.07
N GLY A 232 -8.83 -11.31 -0.06
CA GLY A 232 -8.89 -10.38 1.05
C GLY A 232 -10.28 -9.76 1.17
N LEU A 233 -10.69 -9.56 2.41
CA LEU A 233 -11.89 -8.80 2.76
C LEU A 233 -11.46 -7.71 3.73
N ALA A 234 -11.95 -6.50 3.56
CA ALA A 234 -11.70 -5.40 4.47
C ALA A 234 -12.97 -4.60 4.71
N ALA A 235 -13.10 -4.07 5.92
CA ALA A 235 -14.09 -3.06 6.26
C ALA A 235 -13.39 -1.95 7.05
N SER A 236 -13.68 -0.72 6.69
CA SER A 236 -13.23 0.48 7.39
C SER A 236 -14.45 1.32 7.70
N TYR A 237 -14.74 1.49 8.98
CA TYR A 237 -15.74 2.42 9.46
C TYR A 237 -15.02 3.68 9.91
N GLN A 238 -15.47 4.84 9.46
CA GLN A 238 -14.99 6.08 10.05
C GLN A 238 -16.15 6.97 10.47
N TRP A 239 -15.96 7.59 11.63
CA TRP A 239 -17.02 8.29 12.35
C TRP A 239 -16.45 9.61 12.87
N GLU A 240 -17.18 10.70 12.60
CA GLU A 240 -16.94 12.02 13.17
C GLU A 240 -17.67 12.16 14.51
N SER A 241 -16.90 12.42 15.57
CA SER A 241 -17.48 12.48 16.91
C SER A 241 -18.23 13.79 17.15
N PRO A 242 -19.42 13.76 17.78
CA PRO A 242 -20.13 14.95 18.21
C PRO A 242 -19.35 15.78 19.26
N ILE A 243 -18.28 15.21 19.83
CA ILE A 243 -17.32 15.94 20.68
C ILE A 243 -16.54 16.99 19.88
N PHE A 244 -16.39 16.79 18.57
CA PHE A 244 -15.53 17.61 17.69
C PHE A 244 -16.31 18.45 16.67
N SER A 245 -17.46 17.97 16.21
CA SER A 245 -18.34 18.67 15.26
C SER A 245 -19.80 18.55 15.72
N PRO A 246 -20.66 19.57 15.53
CA PRO A 246 -22.09 19.46 15.85
C PRO A 246 -22.84 18.48 14.94
N ASP A 247 -22.29 18.16 13.77
CA ASP A 247 -22.90 17.26 12.79
C ASP A 247 -22.22 15.89 12.86
N GLU A 248 -22.99 14.85 13.23
CA GLU A 248 -22.51 13.47 13.22
C GLU A 248 -22.46 12.95 11.78
N ARG A 249 -21.25 12.66 11.32
CA ARG A 249 -21.01 12.00 10.04
C ARG A 249 -20.38 10.65 10.22
N SER A 250 -20.79 9.69 9.40
CA SER A 250 -20.12 8.40 9.39
C SER A 250 -20.22 7.72 8.05
N TRP A 251 -19.17 7.00 7.70
CA TRP A 251 -19.06 6.30 6.43
C TRP A 251 -18.51 4.89 6.65
N LEU A 252 -18.95 3.97 5.81
CA LEU A 252 -18.51 2.59 5.78
C LEU A 252 -17.92 2.26 4.41
N LEU A 253 -16.66 1.89 4.42
CA LEU A 253 -15.97 1.37 3.24
C LEU A 253 -15.82 -0.14 3.41
N THR A 254 -16.15 -0.89 2.37
CA THR A 254 -15.85 -2.34 2.35
C THR A 254 -15.17 -2.71 1.05
N ARG A 255 -14.32 -3.73 1.10
CA ARG A 255 -13.58 -4.20 -0.06
C ARG A 255 -13.46 -5.70 -0.04
N ALA A 256 -13.63 -6.32 -1.19
CA ALA A 256 -13.36 -7.73 -1.43
C ALA A 256 -12.49 -7.84 -2.67
N ALA A 257 -11.30 -8.43 -2.53
CA ALA A 257 -10.37 -8.58 -3.63
C ALA A 257 -9.85 -10.01 -3.71
N ALA A 258 -9.92 -10.60 -4.90
CA ALA A 258 -9.44 -11.93 -5.20
C ALA A 258 -8.35 -11.87 -6.25
N VAL A 259 -7.26 -12.58 -6.02
CA VAL A 259 -6.12 -12.64 -6.93
C VAL A 259 -5.90 -14.08 -7.35
N PHE A 260 -5.61 -14.32 -8.62
CA PHE A 260 -5.37 -15.64 -9.18
C PHE A 260 -4.12 -15.63 -10.07
N ASP A 261 -3.23 -16.59 -9.86
CA ASP A 261 -2.15 -16.87 -10.81
C ASP A 261 -2.75 -17.63 -12.01
N LEU A 262 -2.85 -16.95 -13.15
CA LEU A 262 -3.49 -17.48 -14.36
C LEU A 262 -2.53 -17.38 -15.55
N ALA A 263 -2.20 -18.53 -16.16
CA ALA A 263 -1.40 -18.60 -17.39
C ALA A 263 -0.05 -17.83 -17.35
N GLY A 264 0.59 -17.75 -16.18
CA GLY A 264 1.85 -17.02 -15.99
C GLY A 264 1.68 -15.50 -15.88
N GLY A 265 0.44 -15.01 -15.86
CA GLY A 265 0.05 -13.68 -15.39
C GLY A 265 -0.73 -13.73 -14.08
N LEU A 266 -1.26 -12.59 -13.69
CA LEU A 266 -2.01 -12.37 -12.47
C LEU A 266 -3.37 -11.77 -12.84
N LEU A 267 -4.45 -12.44 -12.44
CA LEU A 267 -5.81 -11.95 -12.56
C LEU A 267 -6.26 -11.40 -11.20
N LEU A 268 -6.66 -10.14 -11.16
CA LEU A 268 -7.25 -9.45 -10.01
C LEU A 268 -8.73 -9.22 -10.28
N ALA A 269 -9.58 -9.58 -9.34
CA ALA A 269 -10.96 -9.15 -9.26
C ALA A 269 -11.14 -8.37 -7.95
N ASP A 270 -11.56 -7.11 -8.04
CA ASP A 270 -11.71 -6.19 -6.92
C ASP A 270 -13.12 -5.61 -6.92
N VAL A 271 -13.74 -5.56 -5.75
CA VAL A 271 -14.99 -4.83 -5.54
C VAL A 271 -14.80 -3.99 -4.29
N SER A 272 -15.04 -2.69 -4.42
CA SER A 272 -15.00 -1.73 -3.33
C SER A 272 -16.37 -1.06 -3.22
N THR A 273 -16.87 -0.89 -2.00
CA THR A 273 -18.15 -0.24 -1.72
C THR A 273 -17.96 0.91 -0.77
N PHE A 274 -18.78 1.93 -0.92
CA PHE A 274 -18.88 3.05 -0.02
C PHE A 274 -20.34 3.24 0.40
N ALA A 275 -20.55 3.58 1.67
CA ALA A 275 -21.84 3.97 2.20
C ALA A 275 -21.68 5.15 3.17
N ASP A 276 -22.30 6.29 2.86
CA ASP A 276 -22.51 7.37 3.83
C ASP A 276 -23.72 7.01 4.71
N LEU A 277 -23.46 6.89 6.01
CA LEU A 277 -24.40 6.47 7.05
C LEU A 277 -24.86 7.67 7.90
N SER A 278 -24.56 8.90 7.47
CA SER A 278 -24.93 10.13 8.19
C SER A 278 -26.44 10.31 8.26
N ALA A 279 -26.94 10.82 9.39
CA ALA A 279 -28.38 10.99 9.60
C ALA A 279 -29.00 12.04 8.66
N GLN A 280 -28.20 13.00 8.21
CA GLN A 280 -28.60 14.03 7.25
C GLN A 280 -27.47 14.23 6.24
N LEU A 281 -27.78 13.99 4.96
CA LEU A 281 -26.89 14.33 3.86
C LEU A 281 -27.07 15.81 3.49
N PRO A 282 -26.00 16.53 3.15
CA PRO A 282 -26.11 17.91 2.68
C PRO A 282 -26.91 17.97 1.36
N ALA A 283 -27.57 19.11 1.11
CA ALA A 283 -28.46 19.28 -0.05
C ALA A 283 -27.74 19.17 -1.42
N SER A 284 -26.42 19.32 -1.43
CA SER A 284 -25.54 19.17 -2.60
C SER A 284 -24.62 17.96 -2.49
N TYR A 285 -25.04 16.91 -1.77
CA TYR A 285 -24.26 15.69 -1.63
C TYR A 285 -24.00 15.06 -3.00
N THR A 286 -22.73 15.02 -3.38
CA THR A 286 -22.22 14.26 -4.52
C THR A 286 -20.93 13.60 -4.10
N HIS A 287 -20.72 12.36 -4.54
CA HIS A 287 -19.52 11.60 -4.24
C HIS A 287 -18.88 11.09 -5.54
N PRO A 288 -17.55 11.25 -5.73
CA PRO A 288 -16.88 10.67 -6.87
C PRO A 288 -16.88 9.14 -6.79
N ALA A 289 -17.07 8.48 -7.93
CA ALA A 289 -16.95 7.04 -8.13
C ALA A 289 -15.92 6.77 -9.24
N PRO A 290 -14.62 6.95 -8.96
CA PRO A 290 -13.57 6.96 -9.98
C PRO A 290 -13.40 5.57 -10.60
N ILE A 291 -13.47 5.52 -11.94
CA ILE A 291 -13.10 4.38 -12.76
C ILE A 291 -12.31 4.86 -13.98
N ARG A 292 -11.38 4.04 -14.49
CA ARG A 292 -10.54 4.42 -15.64
C ARG A 292 -11.42 4.73 -16.86
N GLY A 293 -10.97 5.66 -17.72
CA GLY A 293 -11.71 6.06 -18.92
C GLY A 293 -12.82 7.10 -18.71
N TYR A 294 -13.00 7.57 -17.47
CA TYR A 294 -13.80 8.74 -17.15
C TYR A 294 -12.91 9.82 -16.54
N ALA A 295 -13.29 11.08 -16.73
CA ALA A 295 -12.58 12.20 -16.10
C ALA A 295 -13.12 12.38 -14.68
N GLU A 296 -14.45 12.26 -14.57
CA GLU A 296 -15.18 12.31 -13.33
C GLU A 296 -16.47 11.52 -13.54
N ILE A 297 -16.84 10.72 -12.55
CA ILE A 297 -18.17 10.12 -12.38
C ILE A 297 -18.56 10.48 -10.96
N GLU A 298 -19.73 11.07 -10.81
CA GLU A 298 -20.29 11.41 -9.51
C GLU A 298 -21.63 10.71 -9.34
N THR A 299 -21.98 10.43 -8.10
CA THR A 299 -23.32 10.00 -7.72
C THR A 299 -23.80 10.80 -6.52
N ALA A 300 -25.11 11.09 -6.49
CA ALA A 300 -25.77 11.67 -5.32
C ALA A 300 -26.31 10.59 -4.37
N ASP A 301 -26.12 9.31 -4.71
CA ASP A 301 -26.51 8.19 -3.86
C ASP A 301 -25.51 8.04 -2.70
N PRO A 302 -25.98 7.95 -1.44
CA PRO A 302 -25.10 7.66 -0.32
C PRO A 302 -24.41 6.31 -0.42
N VAL A 303 -24.89 5.38 -1.25
CA VAL A 303 -24.29 4.04 -1.40
C VAL A 303 -23.89 3.79 -2.85
N PHE A 304 -22.62 3.44 -3.05
CA PHE A 304 -22.11 3.07 -4.37
C PHE A 304 -21.02 2.00 -4.29
N ALA A 305 -20.73 1.39 -5.44
CA ALA A 305 -19.69 0.38 -5.56
C ALA A 305 -18.89 0.56 -6.85
N THR A 306 -17.60 0.26 -6.78
CA THR A 306 -16.73 0.11 -7.95
C THR A 306 -16.26 -1.33 -8.03
N ALA A 307 -16.14 -1.83 -9.25
CA ALA A 307 -15.66 -3.17 -9.54
C ALA A 307 -14.59 -3.11 -10.62
N THR A 308 -13.49 -3.83 -10.41
CA THR A 308 -12.38 -3.93 -11.35
C THR A 308 -12.04 -5.38 -11.59
N LEU A 309 -11.85 -5.75 -12.85
CA LEU A 309 -11.27 -7.03 -13.26
C LEU A 309 -10.04 -6.72 -14.13
N GLU A 310 -8.87 -7.13 -13.69
CA GLU A 310 -7.60 -6.83 -14.33
C GLU A 310 -6.76 -8.09 -14.52
N TYR A 311 -6.24 -8.29 -15.73
CA TYR A 311 -5.26 -9.33 -16.03
C TYR A 311 -3.92 -8.70 -16.42
N ARG A 312 -2.93 -8.89 -15.55
CA ARG A 312 -1.55 -8.44 -15.74
C ARG A 312 -0.67 -9.58 -16.22
N HIS A 313 0.02 -9.39 -17.34
CA HIS A 313 0.93 -10.38 -17.90
C HIS A 313 2.27 -9.75 -18.26
N ARG A 314 3.36 -10.47 -18.00
CA ARG A 314 4.68 -10.01 -18.43
C ARG A 314 4.85 -10.24 -19.92
N LEU A 315 4.97 -9.16 -20.69
CA LEU A 315 5.24 -9.22 -22.12
C LEU A 315 6.70 -9.53 -22.41
N LEU A 316 7.62 -8.80 -21.76
CA LEU A 316 9.03 -8.85 -22.09
C LEU A 316 9.90 -8.78 -20.82
N LYS A 317 10.96 -9.57 -20.79
CA LYS A 317 12.06 -9.41 -19.83
C LYS A 317 13.13 -8.53 -20.48
N MET A 318 13.37 -7.35 -19.94
CA MET A 318 14.34 -6.40 -20.48
C MET A 318 15.72 -6.60 -19.83
N ARG A 319 15.78 -6.52 -18.49
CA ARG A 319 16.95 -6.80 -17.64
C ARG A 319 18.25 -6.19 -18.15
N PHE A 320 18.22 -4.90 -18.48
CA PHE A 320 19.39 -4.12 -18.86
C PHE A 320 19.42 -2.80 -18.10
N GLY A 321 20.59 -2.18 -17.99
CA GLY A 321 20.71 -0.93 -17.25
C GLY A 321 21.95 -0.13 -17.59
N LEU A 322 21.94 1.11 -17.13
CA LEU A 322 23.04 2.05 -17.17
C LEU A 322 23.67 2.10 -15.78
N TRP A 323 25.00 2.12 -15.72
CA TRP A 323 25.72 2.28 -14.45
C TRP A 323 25.72 3.74 -13.96
N ASN A 324 25.72 4.70 -14.89
CA ASN A 324 25.74 6.13 -14.59
C ASN A 324 24.88 6.95 -15.60
N PRO A 325 23.71 7.47 -15.20
CA PRO A 325 23.08 7.29 -13.89
C PRO A 325 22.72 5.82 -13.66
N ASN A 326 22.65 5.40 -12.39
CA ASN A 326 22.28 4.03 -12.05
C ASN A 326 20.79 3.82 -12.32
N VAL A 327 20.47 3.23 -13.47
CA VAL A 327 19.12 2.99 -13.98
C VAL A 327 19.05 1.56 -14.51
N PHE A 328 18.06 0.78 -14.11
CA PHE A 328 17.88 -0.61 -14.52
C PHE A 328 16.44 -0.89 -14.92
N PHE A 329 16.24 -1.33 -16.16
CA PHE A 329 14.95 -1.74 -16.70
C PHE A 329 14.77 -3.23 -16.45
N GLU A 330 13.75 -3.62 -15.69
CA GLU A 330 13.54 -5.00 -15.30
C GLU A 330 12.66 -5.74 -16.31
N ASP A 331 11.34 -5.56 -16.23
CA ASP A 331 10.35 -6.29 -17.02
C ASP A 331 9.29 -5.31 -17.58
N LEU A 332 8.67 -5.63 -18.72
CA LEU A 332 7.55 -4.89 -19.30
C LEU A 332 6.28 -5.72 -19.14
N TYR A 333 5.24 -5.10 -18.55
CA TYR A 333 3.94 -5.71 -18.35
C TYR A 333 2.89 -5.12 -19.29
N VAL A 334 1.93 -5.95 -19.67
CA VAL A 334 0.63 -5.53 -20.19
C VAL A 334 -0.42 -5.79 -19.14
N ASN A 335 -1.32 -4.84 -18.95
CA ASN A 335 -2.54 -5.04 -18.17
C ASN A 335 -3.74 -4.88 -19.10
N VAL A 336 -4.67 -5.82 -19.03
CA VAL A 336 -5.98 -5.70 -19.66
C VAL A 336 -6.99 -5.58 -18.54
N PHE A 337 -7.82 -4.55 -18.56
CA PHE A 337 -8.75 -4.30 -17.47
C PHE A 337 -10.16 -4.00 -17.95
N THR A 338 -11.11 -4.19 -17.04
CA THR A 338 -12.45 -3.60 -17.11
C THR A 338 -12.84 -3.06 -15.75
N ASP A 339 -13.40 -1.86 -15.74
CA ASP A 339 -13.91 -1.20 -14.55
C ASP A 339 -15.40 -0.89 -14.71
N ALA A 340 -16.14 -0.90 -13.61
CA ALA A 340 -17.54 -0.50 -13.56
C ALA A 340 -17.85 0.20 -12.23
N ALA A 341 -18.71 1.21 -12.28
CA ALA A 341 -19.23 1.94 -11.14
C ALA A 341 -20.76 1.83 -11.10
N PHE A 342 -21.30 1.57 -9.92
CA PHE A 342 -22.73 1.34 -9.68
C PHE A 342 -23.18 2.16 -8.47
N ASP A 343 -24.40 2.68 -8.50
CA ASP A 343 -25.11 3.12 -7.30
C ASP A 343 -26.29 2.18 -6.99
N THR A 344 -27.21 2.57 -6.09
CA THR A 344 -28.34 1.69 -5.75
C THR A 344 -29.37 1.55 -6.86
N GLN A 345 -29.34 2.44 -7.86
CA GLN A 345 -30.37 2.54 -8.89
C GLN A 345 -29.89 2.02 -10.25
N GLU A 346 -28.64 2.30 -10.62
CA GLU A 346 -28.13 2.03 -11.96
C GLU A 346 -26.59 1.86 -12.06
N LEU A 347 -26.16 1.51 -13.27
CA LEU A 347 -24.75 1.54 -13.68
C LEU A 347 -24.38 2.98 -14.03
N LEU A 348 -23.52 3.60 -13.21
CA LEU A 348 -23.01 4.95 -13.42
C LEU A 348 -22.06 5.02 -14.63
N GLY A 349 -21.24 3.99 -14.81
CA GLY A 349 -20.28 3.94 -15.89
C GLY A 349 -19.54 2.61 -15.94
N ALA A 350 -19.05 2.27 -17.13
CA ALA A 350 -18.12 1.16 -17.31
C ALA A 350 -17.06 1.48 -18.36
N SER A 351 -15.92 0.82 -18.27
CA SER A 351 -14.83 0.93 -19.23
C SER A 351 -14.06 -0.37 -19.38
N ALA A 352 -13.32 -0.46 -20.47
CA ALA A 352 -12.30 -1.47 -20.67
C ALA A 352 -11.07 -0.84 -21.31
N GLY A 353 -9.89 -1.38 -21.03
CA GLY A 353 -8.67 -0.79 -21.54
C GLY A 353 -7.47 -1.72 -21.52
N LEU A 354 -6.39 -1.18 -22.05
CA LEU A 354 -5.10 -1.82 -22.09
C LEU A 354 -4.03 -0.84 -21.62
N GLU A 355 -3.14 -1.33 -20.77
CA GLU A 355 -2.02 -0.57 -20.21
C GLU A 355 -0.71 -1.29 -20.45
N LEU A 356 0.35 -0.51 -20.63
CA LEU A 356 1.74 -0.97 -20.64
C LEU A 356 2.47 -0.36 -19.45
N SER A 357 3.18 -1.20 -18.71
CA SER A 357 3.88 -0.80 -17.50
C SER A 357 5.30 -1.38 -17.47
N PRO A 358 6.33 -0.65 -17.92
CA PRO A 358 7.71 -1.05 -17.70
C PRO A 358 8.11 -0.84 -16.24
N GLU A 359 8.87 -1.79 -15.68
CA GLU A 359 9.46 -1.65 -14.35
C GLU A 359 10.89 -1.11 -14.49
N ILE A 360 11.14 0.02 -13.84
CA ILE A 360 12.40 0.76 -13.88
C ILE A 360 12.90 0.89 -12.44
N HIS A 361 14.20 0.71 -12.25
CA HIS A 361 14.87 0.85 -10.97
C HIS A 361 15.91 1.95 -11.10
N LEU A 362 15.95 2.86 -10.14
CA LEU A 362 16.90 3.96 -10.06
C LEU A 362 17.73 3.78 -8.78
N PHE A 363 18.94 4.34 -8.78
CA PHE A 363 19.81 4.41 -7.60
C PHE A 363 20.06 3.03 -6.96
N TRP A 364 20.58 2.06 -7.69
CA TRP A 364 20.87 0.68 -7.19
C TRP A 364 19.62 -0.08 -6.75
N GLY A 365 18.47 0.22 -7.36
CA GLY A 365 17.19 -0.30 -6.93
C GLY A 365 16.55 0.53 -5.83
N PHE A 366 17.20 1.61 -5.36
CA PHE A 366 16.65 2.48 -4.32
C PHE A 366 15.46 3.35 -4.74
N LEU A 367 14.95 3.22 -5.95
CA LEU A 367 13.65 3.77 -6.32
C LEU A 367 13.13 2.95 -7.48
N ARG A 368 11.97 2.33 -7.34
CA ARG A 368 11.33 1.54 -8.38
C ARG A 368 10.21 2.39 -8.98
N LEU A 369 10.29 2.69 -10.26
CA LEU A 369 9.25 3.37 -11.03
C LEU A 369 8.56 2.35 -11.92
N ALA A 370 7.23 2.39 -11.96
CA ALA A 370 6.41 1.68 -12.92
C ALA A 370 5.49 2.70 -13.61
N PRO A 371 5.99 3.44 -14.62
CA PRO A 371 5.13 4.28 -15.44
C PRO A 371 4.08 3.42 -16.14
N ILE A 372 2.87 3.95 -16.27
CA ILE A 372 1.72 3.30 -16.89
C ILE A 372 1.34 4.14 -18.10
N PHE A 373 1.28 3.49 -19.26
CA PHE A 373 0.80 4.08 -20.51
C PHE A 373 -0.44 3.31 -20.93
N GLY A 374 -1.59 3.94 -20.86
CA GLY A 374 -2.88 3.29 -21.03
C GLY A 374 -3.76 3.93 -22.07
N VAL A 375 -4.66 3.12 -22.63
CA VAL A 375 -5.82 3.58 -23.38
C VAL A 375 -7.04 2.84 -22.85
N SER A 376 -8.11 3.59 -22.64
CA SER A 376 -9.39 3.08 -22.17
C SER A 376 -10.52 3.51 -23.10
N VAL A 377 -11.56 2.68 -23.17
CA VAL A 377 -12.79 2.95 -23.91
C VAL A 377 -13.96 2.80 -22.94
N ASN A 378 -14.78 3.84 -22.87
CA ASN A 378 -15.95 3.87 -22.00
C ASN A 378 -17.24 3.43 -22.72
N ILE A 379 -18.36 3.29 -22.00
CA ILE A 379 -19.65 2.87 -22.61
C ILE A 379 -20.16 3.84 -23.69
N ASP A 380 -19.83 5.13 -23.58
CA ASP A 380 -20.11 6.15 -24.60
C ASP A 380 -19.21 6.05 -25.84
N ARG A 381 -18.33 5.03 -25.89
CA ARG A 381 -17.32 4.83 -26.94
C ARG A 381 -16.29 5.96 -27.04
N LYS A 382 -16.12 6.74 -25.98
CA LYS A 382 -15.03 7.73 -25.88
C LYS A 382 -13.74 7.01 -25.53
N ILE A 383 -12.71 7.31 -26.29
CA ILE A 383 -11.36 6.79 -26.07
C ILE A 383 -10.62 7.80 -25.22
N LYS A 384 -10.01 7.35 -24.12
CA LYS A 384 -9.15 8.19 -23.28
C LYS A 384 -7.76 7.56 -23.15
N PRO A 385 -6.71 8.22 -23.67
CA PRO A 385 -5.36 7.89 -23.28
C PRO A 385 -5.12 8.35 -21.84
N HIS A 386 -4.33 7.61 -21.09
CA HIS A 386 -3.91 8.00 -19.75
C HIS A 386 -2.45 7.65 -19.50
N PHE A 387 -1.80 8.48 -18.70
CA PHE A 387 -0.43 8.30 -18.25
C PHE A 387 -0.39 8.43 -16.73
N GLY A 388 0.33 7.53 -16.09
CA GLY A 388 0.57 7.59 -14.65
C GLY A 388 1.97 7.08 -14.33
N VAL A 389 2.46 7.36 -13.13
CA VAL A 389 3.69 6.72 -12.63
C VAL A 389 3.46 6.20 -11.25
N TRP A 390 3.58 4.88 -11.10
CA TRP A 390 3.66 4.28 -9.77
C TRP A 390 5.11 4.32 -9.30
N THR A 391 5.32 4.72 -8.04
CA THR A 391 6.65 4.74 -7.42
C THR A 391 6.65 3.87 -6.18
N ALA A 392 7.61 2.96 -6.09
CA ALA A 392 7.89 2.20 -4.87
C ALA A 392 9.33 2.39 -4.45
N LEU A 393 9.51 2.87 -3.23
CA LEU A 393 10.81 2.99 -2.63
C LEU A 393 11.30 1.62 -2.11
N PRO A 394 12.62 1.39 -2.09
CA PRO A 394 13.37 0.17 -1.81
C PRO A 394 13.37 -0.27 -0.35
N ILE A 395 12.82 0.52 0.54
CA ILE A 395 12.60 0.04 1.89
C ILE A 395 11.26 -0.71 1.95
N SER A 396 10.45 -0.63 0.87
CA SER A 396 9.47 -1.67 0.52
C SER A 396 10.09 -2.89 -0.22
N LEU A 397 11.42 -2.92 -0.47
CA LEU A 397 12.12 -4.02 -1.18
C LEU A 397 12.51 -5.21 -0.30
N MET A 398 11.85 -5.39 0.84
CA MET A 398 11.44 -6.74 1.22
C MET A 398 9.97 -6.95 0.88
N ASN A 399 9.61 -6.91 -0.42
CA ASN A 399 8.59 -7.80 -1.00
C ASN A 399 8.56 -7.86 -2.54
N PRO A 400 9.12 -8.90 -3.14
CA PRO A 400 8.74 -9.34 -4.48
C PRO A 400 7.37 -10.07 -4.49
N ARG A 401 6.70 -10.19 -3.33
CA ARG A 401 5.54 -11.06 -3.13
C ARG A 401 4.62 -10.79 -1.93
N LYS A 402 4.95 -10.01 -0.88
CA LYS A 402 3.94 -9.74 0.17
C LYS A 402 3.03 -8.59 -0.21
N ASP A 403 1.73 -8.81 -0.36
CA ASP A 403 1.01 -10.08 -0.40
C ASP A 403 -0.17 -9.82 -1.34
N ALA A 404 -0.49 -10.73 -2.25
CA ALA A 404 -1.77 -10.73 -2.99
C ALA A 404 -3.02 -10.83 -2.07
N VAL A 405 -2.79 -10.67 -0.76
CA VAL A 405 -3.60 -10.97 0.39
C VAL A 405 -3.42 -9.82 1.44
N GLU A 406 -2.23 -9.22 1.66
CA GLU A 406 -2.08 -7.93 2.39
C GLU A 406 -2.56 -6.72 1.57
N PHE A 407 -2.46 -6.77 0.24
CA PHE A 407 -2.94 -5.69 -0.66
C PHE A 407 -4.47 -5.75 -0.91
N ALA A 408 -5.05 -6.95 -0.77
CA ALA A 408 -6.50 -7.15 -0.72
C ALA A 408 -7.11 -6.72 0.63
N ALA A 409 -6.26 -6.33 1.58
CA ALA A 409 -6.57 -6.00 2.97
C ALA A 409 -5.99 -4.63 3.40
N ASP A 410 -5.46 -3.85 2.45
CA ASP A 410 -5.08 -2.45 2.68
C ASP A 410 -6.35 -1.59 2.63
N PRO A 411 -6.80 -0.99 3.75
CA PRO A 411 -7.98 -0.14 3.77
C PRO A 411 -7.81 1.15 2.96
N TRP A 412 -6.60 1.45 2.46
CA TRP A 412 -6.32 2.64 1.66
C TRP A 412 -5.53 2.30 0.40
N PRO A 413 -6.20 2.14 -0.76
CA PRO A 413 -5.51 2.18 -2.04
C PRO A 413 -5.03 3.61 -2.30
N ASP A 414 -3.82 3.77 -2.85
CA ASP A 414 -3.33 5.07 -3.36
C ASP A 414 -4.30 5.72 -4.36
N SER A 415 -5.27 4.98 -4.92
CA SER A 415 -6.36 5.52 -5.77
C SER A 415 -7.49 6.25 -5.01
N TRP A 416 -7.43 6.33 -3.68
CA TRP A 416 -8.41 7.07 -2.85
C TRP A 416 -7.82 8.37 -2.27
N LYS A 417 -6.52 8.63 -2.51
CA LYS A 417 -5.90 9.94 -2.21
C LYS A 417 -6.54 11.08 -3.03
N ASP A 418 -7.23 10.75 -4.12
CA ASP A 418 -7.92 11.70 -5.00
C ASP A 418 -9.43 11.85 -4.71
N MET A 419 -10.03 11.08 -3.78
CA MET A 419 -11.46 11.21 -3.44
C MET A 419 -11.76 12.21 -2.31
N GLU A 420 -10.76 12.65 -1.55
CA GLU A 420 -10.94 13.65 -0.48
C GLU A 420 -10.58 15.06 -0.97
N LEU A 421 -11.37 15.62 -1.89
CA LEU A 421 -11.27 17.05 -2.24
C LEU A 421 -12.54 17.64 -2.85
N VAL A 422 -13.74 17.20 -2.44
CA VAL A 422 -14.98 17.91 -2.77
C VAL A 422 -15.91 17.94 -1.57
N GLU A 423 -15.49 18.60 -0.48
CA GLU A 423 -16.44 19.12 0.52
C GLU A 423 -15.82 20.28 1.31
N THR A 424 -15.72 21.42 0.64
CA THR A 424 -15.93 22.74 1.26
C THR A 424 -16.56 23.67 0.23
N ARG A 425 -17.89 23.60 0.11
CA ARG A 425 -18.74 24.77 -0.19
C ARG A 425 -20.01 24.70 0.62
#